data_AF-A0A968AA75-F1
#
_entry.id   AF-A0A968AA75-F1
#
_cell.length_a   1.000
_cell.length_b   1.000
_cell.length_c   1.000
_cell.angle_alpha   90.00
_cell.angle_beta   90.00
_cell.angle_gamma   90.00
#
_symmetry.space_group_name_H-M   'P 1'
#
loop_
_entity.id
_entity.type
_entity.pdbx_description
1 polymer ?
#
loop_
_entity_poly.entity_id
_entity_poly.type
_entity_poly.pdbx_seq_one_letter_code
_entity_poly.pdbx_strand_id
1 'polypeptide(L)'
;MAKAENLAEFESALQINPMSFNASYVGKNQNIKFWHIGKYQDRSDGVDPRLPHKGDGSEEWGGFIPFADLPMAANPAQDYFVNWNNKPVCWWDNGDNVPWISDYDRVIEIDNYVGPISSFTYQNLKHVPLAITAHGSYQQAIEMSTTAIVDSNIVPPGQSGFIDINGVRSPHFTDQWSLHISWDLKDQLFGDYPLPVSIEPGNEIVPERTALYQNYPNPFNPATTIRFGLPQTTKVRLEIYNLIGQRVAILVDEEMKAGFHEVKFDGRDMASGMYFYRLKAQDFIKTKKMLLMK
;
A
#
# COMPACT_ATOMS: atom_id res chain seq x y z
N MET A 1 4.13 15.35 6.41
CA MET A 1 3.60 14.58 5.27
C MET A 1 2.41 13.73 5.68
N ALA A 2 2.57 12.67 6.48
CA ALA A 2 1.47 11.74 6.81
C ALA A 2 0.24 12.31 7.57
N LYS A 3 0.36 13.53 8.13
CA LYS A 3 -0.75 14.23 8.82
C LYS A 3 -1.44 15.29 7.96
N ALA A 4 -0.99 15.50 6.72
CA ALA A 4 -1.57 16.52 5.87
C ALA A 4 -2.96 16.09 5.40
N GLU A 5 -3.95 16.97 5.54
CA GLU A 5 -5.34 16.71 5.14
C GLU A 5 -5.64 17.28 3.73
N ASN A 6 -4.76 18.15 3.23
CA ASN A 6 -4.87 18.78 1.93
C ASN A 6 -3.49 19.02 1.29
N LEU A 7 -3.48 19.44 0.01
CA LEU A 7 -2.27 19.67 -0.75
C LEU A 7 -1.37 20.77 -0.15
N ALA A 8 -1.96 21.86 0.35
CA ALA A 8 -1.18 22.98 0.90
C ALA A 8 -0.42 22.58 2.18
N GLU A 9 -1.06 21.81 3.05
CA GLU A 9 -0.40 21.22 4.23
C GLU A 9 0.68 20.21 3.84
N PHE A 10 0.43 19.43 2.80
CA PHE A 10 1.41 18.46 2.29
C PHE A 10 2.66 19.20 1.79
N GLU A 11 2.49 20.22 0.94
CA GLU A 11 3.58 21.08 0.44
C GLU A 11 4.34 21.79 1.56
N SER A 12 3.62 22.34 2.55
CA SER A 12 4.24 22.96 3.72
C SER A 12 5.14 21.98 4.47
N ALA A 13 4.74 20.71 4.55
CA ALA A 13 5.56 19.67 5.17
C ALA A 13 6.75 19.24 4.30
N LEU A 14 6.68 19.37 2.97
CA LEU A 14 7.81 19.11 2.07
C LEU A 14 8.91 20.16 2.22
N GLN A 15 8.54 21.44 2.38
CA GLN A 15 9.47 22.58 2.45
C GLN A 15 10.48 22.50 3.62
N ILE A 16 10.09 21.82 4.69
CA ILE A 16 10.92 21.65 5.89
C ILE A 16 11.79 20.39 5.85
N ASN A 17 11.67 19.54 4.81
CA ASN A 17 12.48 18.33 4.69
C ASN A 17 13.92 18.70 4.27
N PRO A 18 14.94 18.40 5.10
CA PRO A 18 16.32 18.68 4.75
C PRO A 18 16.92 17.66 3.78
N MET A 19 16.35 16.45 3.71
CA MET A 19 16.92 15.31 2.98
C MET A 19 16.42 15.23 1.55
N SER A 20 17.32 14.77 0.66
CA SER A 20 17.01 14.48 -0.74
C SER A 20 16.08 13.28 -0.86
N PHE A 21 14.82 13.53 -1.23
CA PHE A 21 13.85 12.48 -1.52
C PHE A 21 12.98 12.84 -2.73
N ASN A 22 12.35 11.83 -3.30
CA ASN A 22 11.24 12.02 -4.21
C ASN A 22 9.93 11.89 -3.43
N ALA A 23 9.02 12.83 -3.61
CA ALA A 23 7.70 12.82 -2.99
C ALA A 23 6.62 12.83 -4.08
N SER A 24 5.59 12.03 -3.87
CA SER A 24 4.43 11.96 -4.74
C SER A 24 3.16 12.19 -3.94
N TYR A 25 2.17 12.81 -4.58
CA TYR A 25 0.85 13.09 -4.03
C TYR A 25 -0.22 12.60 -5.01
N VAL A 26 -1.26 11.96 -4.47
CA VAL A 26 -2.47 11.58 -5.19
C VAL A 26 -3.66 12.16 -4.44
N GLY A 27 -4.36 13.11 -5.06
CA GLY A 27 -5.52 13.79 -4.48
C GLY A 27 -6.85 13.14 -4.85
N LYS A 28 -7.91 13.50 -4.12
CA LYS A 28 -9.27 12.96 -4.31
C LYS A 28 -9.86 13.15 -5.71
N ASN A 29 -9.40 14.15 -6.46
CA ASN A 29 -9.88 14.47 -7.81
C ASN A 29 -8.98 13.88 -8.91
N GLN A 30 -8.27 12.79 -8.62
CA GLN A 30 -7.27 12.17 -9.50
C GLN A 30 -6.10 13.10 -9.89
N ASN A 31 -5.96 14.23 -9.18
CA ASN A 31 -4.79 15.10 -9.34
C ASN A 31 -3.56 14.40 -8.77
N ILE A 32 -2.51 14.28 -9.58
CA ILE A 32 -1.23 13.75 -9.17
C ILE A 32 -0.16 14.83 -9.22
N LYS A 33 0.74 14.82 -8.26
CA LYS A 33 1.86 15.76 -8.23
C LYS A 33 3.12 15.09 -7.69
N PHE A 34 4.25 15.46 -8.25
CA PHE A 34 5.58 14.95 -7.93
C PHE A 34 6.50 16.12 -7.55
N TRP A 35 7.40 15.87 -6.61
CA TRP A 35 8.48 16.77 -6.23
C TRP A 35 9.77 16.00 -5.99
N HIS A 36 10.89 16.60 -6.39
CA HIS A 36 12.21 16.28 -5.88
C HIS A 36 12.54 17.25 -4.75
N ILE A 37 12.50 16.77 -3.50
CA ILE A 37 12.57 17.59 -2.29
C ILE A 37 13.95 17.50 -1.62
N GLY A 38 14.28 18.49 -0.80
CA GLY A 38 15.52 18.55 -0.01
C GLY A 38 16.02 19.98 0.13
N LYS A 39 17.13 20.15 0.87
CA LYS A 39 17.87 21.42 0.94
C LYS A 39 19.11 21.31 0.07
N TYR A 40 18.99 21.79 -1.17
CA TYR A 40 20.07 21.84 -2.14
C TYR A 40 20.78 23.17 -2.07
N GLN A 41 22.09 23.13 -2.11
CA GLN A 41 22.95 24.28 -1.99
C GLN A 41 22.89 25.13 -3.26
N ASP A 42 22.75 26.44 -3.07
CA ASP A 42 22.94 27.40 -4.16
C ASP A 42 24.44 27.69 -4.26
N ARG A 43 25.08 27.14 -5.29
CA ARG A 43 26.55 27.17 -5.47
C ARG A 43 26.92 28.34 -6.40
N SER A 44 28.07 28.94 -6.15
CA SER A 44 28.60 30.01 -7.01
C SER A 44 28.71 29.56 -8.48
N ASP A 45 28.29 30.44 -9.39
CA ASP A 45 28.36 30.20 -10.83
C ASP A 45 29.78 29.80 -11.28
N GLY A 46 29.86 28.79 -12.14
CA GLY A 46 31.11 28.31 -12.72
C GLY A 46 31.93 27.36 -11.82
N VAL A 47 31.50 27.10 -10.58
CA VAL A 47 32.08 26.04 -9.74
C VAL A 47 31.58 24.69 -10.24
N ASP A 48 32.50 23.76 -10.56
CA ASP A 48 32.15 22.41 -11.02
C ASP A 48 31.57 21.59 -9.87
N PRO A 49 30.29 21.16 -9.94
CA PRO A 49 29.63 20.53 -8.80
C PRO A 49 30.14 19.12 -8.49
N ARG A 50 30.97 18.55 -9.35
CA ARG A 50 31.57 17.20 -9.24
C ARG A 50 32.89 17.19 -8.47
N LEU A 51 33.47 18.36 -8.22
CA LEU A 51 34.76 18.50 -7.56
C LEU A 51 34.59 19.13 -6.16
N PRO A 52 35.53 18.86 -5.24
CA PRO A 52 35.57 19.57 -3.96
C PRO A 52 35.70 21.08 -4.16
N HIS A 53 34.96 21.85 -3.37
CA HIS A 53 35.04 23.31 -3.34
C HIS A 53 36.36 23.78 -2.72
N LYS A 54 36.83 24.96 -3.10
CA LYS A 54 37.92 25.66 -2.42
C LYS A 54 37.49 26.08 -1.01
N GLY A 55 38.31 25.72 -0.02
CA GLY A 55 38.12 26.10 1.38
C GLY A 55 38.73 27.44 1.78
N ASP A 56 38.97 28.36 0.83
CA ASP A 56 39.53 29.69 1.07
C ASP A 56 38.45 30.79 1.19
N GLY A 57 37.17 30.39 1.19
CA GLY A 57 36.02 31.28 1.25
C GLY A 57 35.52 31.79 -0.11
N SER A 58 36.20 31.47 -1.22
CA SER A 58 35.79 31.94 -2.56
C SER A 58 34.65 31.13 -3.20
N GLU A 59 34.38 29.92 -2.69
CA GLU A 59 33.38 28.98 -3.23
C GLU A 59 32.36 28.54 -2.17
N GLU A 60 32.07 29.41 -1.20
CA GLU A 60 31.01 29.20 -0.20
C GLU A 60 29.63 29.19 -0.84
N TRP A 61 28.67 28.53 -0.21
CA TRP A 61 27.29 28.50 -0.69
C TRP A 61 26.64 29.87 -0.51
N GLY A 62 25.93 30.34 -1.54
CA GLY A 62 25.12 31.57 -1.48
C GLY A 62 23.85 31.39 -0.64
N GLY A 63 23.47 30.14 -0.38
CA GLY A 63 22.30 29.76 0.41
C GLY A 63 21.78 28.38 -0.02
N PHE A 64 20.46 28.25 -0.02
CA PHE A 64 19.78 27.07 -0.53
C PHE A 64 18.85 27.47 -1.68
N ILE A 65 18.75 26.60 -2.68
CA ILE A 65 17.80 26.74 -3.78
C ILE A 65 16.37 26.85 -3.20
N PRO A 66 15.59 27.88 -3.59
CA PRO A 66 14.21 28.03 -3.12
C PRO A 66 13.37 26.80 -3.46
N PHE A 67 12.44 26.42 -2.58
CA PHE A 67 11.57 25.26 -2.80
C PHE A 67 10.76 25.34 -4.11
N ALA A 68 10.39 26.56 -4.51
CA ALA A 68 9.67 26.81 -5.76
C ALA A 68 10.49 26.52 -7.03
N ASP A 69 11.81 26.50 -6.91
CA ASP A 69 12.74 26.27 -8.03
C ASP A 69 13.21 24.81 -8.10
N LEU A 70 12.80 23.98 -7.14
CA LEU A 70 13.09 22.55 -7.16
C LEU A 70 12.24 21.82 -8.22
N PRO A 71 12.72 20.68 -8.78
CA PRO A 71 11.98 19.92 -9.76
C PRO A 71 10.63 19.47 -9.22
N MET A 72 9.57 19.87 -9.91
CA MET A 72 8.21 19.45 -9.60
C MET A 72 7.36 19.42 -10.86
N ALA A 73 6.35 18.56 -10.84
CA ALA A 73 5.38 18.45 -11.93
C ALA A 73 4.03 18.02 -11.38
N ALA A 74 2.95 18.53 -11.97
CA ALA A 74 1.57 18.17 -11.61
C ALA A 74 0.82 17.78 -12.88
N ASN A 75 -0.01 16.74 -12.79
CA ASN A 75 -0.91 16.29 -13.86
C ASN A 75 -0.23 16.27 -15.25
N PRO A 76 0.78 15.42 -15.44
CA PRO A 76 1.49 15.34 -16.71
C PRO A 76 0.54 14.87 -17.81
N ALA A 77 0.82 15.22 -19.07
CA ALA A 77 -0.08 14.90 -20.19
C ALA A 77 -0.29 13.38 -20.40
N GLN A 78 0.66 12.54 -19.99
CA GLN A 78 0.52 11.09 -20.02
C GLN A 78 -0.20 10.49 -18.79
N ASP A 79 -0.70 11.32 -17.86
CA ASP A 79 -1.48 10.93 -16.68
C ASP A 79 -0.77 10.03 -15.63
N TYR A 80 0.55 9.84 -15.75
CA TYR A 80 1.35 9.11 -14.77
C TYR A 80 2.75 9.68 -14.57
N PHE A 81 3.36 9.36 -13.42
CA PHE A 81 4.78 9.54 -13.15
C PHE A 81 5.46 8.18 -12.98
N VAL A 82 6.63 8.00 -13.58
CA VAL A 82 7.52 6.87 -13.31
C VAL A 82 8.81 7.38 -12.71
N ASN A 83 9.30 6.71 -11.68
CA ASN A 83 10.60 7.00 -11.09
C ASN A 83 11.26 5.72 -10.60
N TRP A 84 12.55 5.59 -10.89
CA TRP A 84 13.40 4.54 -10.34
C TRP A 84 14.76 5.07 -9.91
N ASN A 85 14.76 6.13 -9.11
CA ASN A 85 15.95 6.92 -8.76
C ASN A 85 16.66 7.52 -9.98
N ASN A 86 15.97 7.62 -11.11
CA ASN A 86 16.41 8.35 -12.28
C ASN A 86 16.31 9.86 -12.03
N LYS A 87 16.91 10.60 -12.96
CA LYS A 87 16.93 12.06 -12.99
C LYS A 87 15.50 12.66 -12.95
N PRO A 88 15.21 13.64 -12.07
CA PRO A 88 13.86 14.19 -11.92
C PRO A 88 13.45 15.06 -13.11
N VAL A 89 14.38 15.83 -13.68
CA VAL A 89 14.20 16.69 -14.87
C VAL A 89 15.52 16.82 -15.62
N CYS A 90 15.48 17.05 -16.93
CA CYS A 90 16.67 17.02 -17.80
C CYS A 90 17.79 17.99 -17.38
N TRP A 91 17.45 19.11 -16.74
CA TRP A 91 18.40 20.15 -16.31
C TRP A 91 18.90 20.00 -14.87
N TRP A 92 18.38 19.06 -14.09
CA TRP A 92 18.84 18.87 -12.70
C TRP A 92 20.26 18.30 -12.66
N ASP A 93 21.07 18.66 -11.66
CA ASP A 93 22.41 18.13 -11.47
C ASP A 93 22.51 17.49 -10.08
N ASN A 94 23.10 16.30 -10.00
CA ASN A 94 23.31 15.55 -8.75
C ASN A 94 24.75 15.63 -8.23
N GLY A 95 25.61 16.46 -8.84
CA GLY A 95 26.95 16.75 -8.38
C GLY A 95 27.91 15.57 -8.51
N ASP A 96 28.59 15.26 -7.40
CA ASP A 96 29.66 14.27 -7.27
C ASP A 96 29.17 12.81 -7.10
N ASN A 97 27.86 12.61 -6.98
CA ASN A 97 27.28 11.27 -6.99
C ASN A 97 27.41 10.62 -8.39
N VAL A 98 27.16 9.31 -8.50
CA VAL A 98 27.17 8.60 -9.79
C VAL A 98 26.30 9.40 -10.79
N PRO A 99 26.91 9.97 -11.83
CA PRO A 99 26.25 11.04 -12.57
C PRO A 99 25.18 10.46 -13.49
N TRP A 100 24.02 11.11 -13.55
CA TRP A 100 22.93 10.74 -14.46
C TRP A 100 23.22 11.21 -15.89
N ILE A 101 24.23 10.59 -16.51
CA ILE A 101 24.79 10.96 -17.83
C ILE A 101 24.40 10.02 -18.97
N SER A 102 23.68 8.94 -18.66
CA SER A 102 23.24 7.95 -19.64
C SER A 102 21.79 8.20 -20.04
N ASP A 103 21.52 8.14 -21.35
CA ASP A 103 20.15 8.09 -21.89
C ASP A 103 19.47 6.75 -21.62
N TYR A 104 20.25 5.73 -21.22
CA TYR A 104 19.76 4.43 -20.79
C TYR A 104 19.68 4.37 -19.26
N ASP A 105 18.46 4.31 -18.74
CA ASP A 105 18.14 4.18 -17.31
C ASP A 105 17.08 3.09 -17.11
N ARG A 106 17.18 2.35 -16.02
CA ARG A 106 16.23 1.27 -15.66
C ARG A 106 14.78 1.74 -15.53
N VAL A 107 14.52 3.04 -15.33
CA VAL A 107 13.16 3.59 -15.35
C VAL A 107 12.43 3.32 -16.68
N ILE A 108 13.18 3.12 -17.77
CA ILE A 108 12.64 2.76 -19.09
C ILE A 108 11.84 1.46 -19.04
N GLU A 109 12.22 0.50 -18.18
CA GLU A 109 11.44 -0.75 -17.99
C GLU A 109 10.04 -0.45 -17.44
N ILE A 110 9.93 0.49 -16.49
CA ILE A 110 8.64 0.92 -15.93
C ILE A 110 7.84 1.64 -17.01
N ASP A 111 8.47 2.56 -17.75
CA ASP A 111 7.79 3.33 -18.79
C ASP A 111 7.29 2.44 -19.93
N ASN A 112 8.08 1.47 -20.38
CA ASN A 112 7.69 0.49 -21.40
C ASN A 112 6.52 -0.40 -20.95
N TYR A 113 6.40 -0.68 -19.65
CA TYR A 113 5.29 -1.45 -19.09
C TYR A 113 4.01 -0.60 -18.97
N VAL A 114 4.12 0.62 -18.46
CA VAL A 114 2.97 1.49 -18.17
C VAL A 114 2.46 2.19 -19.43
N GLY A 115 3.35 2.74 -20.26
CA GLY A 115 3.03 3.61 -21.39
C GLY A 115 2.02 3.04 -22.40
N PRO A 116 2.08 1.74 -22.77
CA PRO A 116 1.09 1.14 -23.67
C PRO A 116 -0.31 0.91 -23.06
N ILE A 117 -0.47 1.05 -21.73
CA ILE A 117 -1.71 0.74 -21.03
C ILE A 117 -2.61 1.97 -21.00
N SER A 118 -3.73 1.94 -21.72
CA SER A 118 -4.68 3.06 -21.82
C SER A 118 -5.45 3.34 -20.52
N SER A 119 -5.55 2.36 -19.63
CA SER A 119 -6.14 2.51 -18.29
C SER A 119 -5.47 1.52 -17.35
N PHE A 120 -4.75 2.05 -16.36
CA PHE A 120 -4.01 1.24 -15.41
C PHE A 120 -4.92 0.82 -14.25
N THR A 121 -5.11 -0.48 -14.09
CA THR A 121 -5.99 -1.06 -13.05
C THR A 121 -5.18 -1.64 -11.90
N TYR A 122 -5.85 -1.91 -10.78
CA TYR A 122 -5.25 -2.68 -9.69
C TYR A 122 -4.67 -4.04 -10.13
N GLN A 123 -5.28 -4.69 -11.13
CA GLN A 123 -4.74 -5.92 -11.68
C GLN A 123 -3.43 -5.69 -12.44
N ASN A 124 -3.24 -4.54 -13.09
CA ASN A 124 -1.96 -4.21 -13.72
C ASN A 124 -0.86 -4.02 -12.66
N LEU A 125 -1.17 -3.44 -11.49
CA LEU A 125 -0.21 -3.35 -10.37
C LEU A 125 0.23 -4.73 -9.88
N LYS A 126 -0.71 -5.68 -9.84
CA LYS A 126 -0.46 -7.06 -9.40
C LYS A 126 0.45 -7.87 -10.33
N HIS A 127 0.52 -7.48 -11.60
CA HIS A 127 1.27 -8.19 -12.64
C HIS A 127 2.49 -7.41 -13.14
N VAL A 128 2.99 -6.43 -12.36
CA VAL A 128 4.21 -5.71 -12.71
C VAL A 128 5.36 -6.73 -12.87
N PRO A 129 6.05 -6.74 -14.03
CA PRO A 129 7.11 -7.70 -14.33
C PRO A 129 8.20 -7.79 -13.25
N LEU A 130 8.74 -8.99 -13.05
CA LEU A 130 9.84 -9.25 -12.13
C LEU A 130 11.05 -8.34 -12.39
N ALA A 131 11.34 -8.05 -13.66
CA ALA A 131 12.43 -7.15 -14.05
C ALA A 131 12.30 -5.75 -13.44
N ILE A 132 11.08 -5.31 -13.12
CA ILE A 132 10.79 -4.04 -12.45
C ILE A 132 10.74 -4.24 -10.92
N THR A 133 10.10 -5.31 -10.45
CA THR A 133 9.77 -5.48 -9.03
C THR A 133 10.89 -6.09 -8.19
N ALA A 134 11.85 -6.83 -8.75
CA ALA A 134 12.86 -7.60 -8.02
C ALA A 134 13.81 -6.80 -7.07
N HIS A 135 13.67 -5.48 -6.95
CA HIS A 135 14.65 -4.59 -6.34
C HIS A 135 14.17 -3.82 -5.10
N GLY A 136 13.03 -4.19 -4.49
CA GLY A 136 12.49 -3.52 -3.31
C GLY A 136 12.41 -4.41 -2.08
N SER A 137 12.70 -3.86 -0.90
CA SER A 137 12.47 -4.52 0.40
C SER A 137 10.99 -4.69 0.75
N TYR A 138 10.12 -3.93 0.09
CA TYR A 138 8.68 -3.89 0.26
C TYR A 138 8.07 -3.40 -1.07
N GLN A 139 7.00 -4.05 -1.55
CA GLN A 139 6.32 -3.63 -2.77
C GLN A 139 4.82 -3.57 -2.51
N GLN A 140 4.23 -2.39 -2.64
CA GLN A 140 2.82 -2.21 -2.35
C GLN A 140 2.07 -1.86 -3.63
N ALA A 141 0.94 -2.53 -3.85
CA ALA A 141 -0.08 -2.09 -4.79
C ALA A 141 -1.18 -1.42 -3.99
N ILE A 142 -1.46 -0.14 -4.26
CA ILE A 142 -2.56 0.61 -3.66
C ILE A 142 -3.44 1.13 -4.79
N GLU A 143 -4.74 0.85 -4.70
CA GLU A 143 -5.77 1.50 -5.50
C GLU A 143 -6.61 2.37 -4.56
N MET A 144 -6.78 3.64 -4.93
CA MET A 144 -7.66 4.57 -4.22
C MET A 144 -8.82 4.91 -5.14
N SER A 145 -10.03 4.60 -4.72
CA SER A 145 -11.27 4.97 -5.42
C SER A 145 -12.12 5.89 -4.55
N THR A 146 -13.24 6.37 -5.09
CA THR A 146 -14.22 7.15 -4.32
C THR A 146 -14.92 6.31 -3.24
N THR A 147 -14.92 4.99 -3.36
CA THR A 147 -15.67 4.07 -2.48
C THR A 147 -14.78 3.26 -1.55
N ALA A 148 -13.52 3.00 -1.93
CA ALA A 148 -12.60 2.17 -1.16
C ALA A 148 -11.13 2.49 -1.44
N ILE A 149 -10.28 2.26 -0.45
CA ILE A 149 -8.85 2.03 -0.65
C ILE A 149 -8.62 0.52 -0.58
N VAL A 150 -7.99 -0.04 -1.60
CA VAL A 150 -7.59 -1.44 -1.65
C VAL A 150 -6.07 -1.49 -1.70
N ASP A 151 -5.47 -2.32 -0.85
CA ASP A 151 -4.03 -2.53 -0.86
C ASP A 151 -3.63 -4.01 -0.84
N SER A 152 -2.51 -4.30 -1.47
CA SER A 152 -1.87 -5.62 -1.47
C SER A 152 -0.38 -5.40 -1.33
N ASN A 153 0.28 -6.30 -0.62
CA ASN A 153 1.72 -6.41 -0.71
C ASN A 153 2.02 -7.37 -1.85
N ILE A 154 2.83 -6.92 -2.79
CA ILE A 154 3.58 -7.82 -3.65
C ILE A 154 4.76 -8.23 -2.76
N VAL A 155 4.80 -9.47 -2.28
CA VAL A 155 5.87 -9.88 -1.36
C VAL A 155 6.98 -10.55 -2.17
N PRO A 156 8.05 -9.83 -2.56
CA PRO A 156 9.34 -10.47 -2.65
C PRO A 156 9.77 -10.80 -1.21
N PRO A 157 10.29 -11.98 -0.88
CA PRO A 157 11.08 -12.10 0.31
C PRO A 157 12.40 -11.37 0.10
N GLY A 158 12.86 -10.80 1.20
CA GLY A 158 14.02 -9.92 1.22
C GLY A 158 13.51 -8.50 1.01
N GLN A 159 13.64 -7.59 1.95
CA GLN A 159 14.92 -7.28 2.60
C GLN A 159 14.75 -6.72 4.02
N SER A 160 13.88 -7.30 4.84
CA SER A 160 13.94 -7.11 6.29
C SER A 160 13.85 -8.45 6.98
N GLY A 161 15.01 -8.87 7.51
CA GLY A 161 15.32 -10.10 8.23
C GLY A 161 14.14 -10.98 8.62
N PHE A 162 13.89 -12.03 7.82
CA PHE A 162 13.13 -13.18 8.30
C PHE A 162 13.97 -14.09 9.18
N ILE A 163 15.27 -13.87 9.24
CA ILE A 163 16.18 -14.53 10.14
C ILE A 163 16.96 -13.41 10.81
N ASP A 164 16.88 -13.33 12.14
CA ASP A 164 17.66 -12.35 12.88
C ASP A 164 19.15 -12.69 12.86
N ILE A 165 19.98 -11.82 13.44
CA ILE A 165 21.43 -12.02 13.53
C ILE A 165 21.83 -13.29 14.31
N ASN A 166 20.92 -13.84 15.11
CA ASN A 166 21.13 -15.06 15.90
C ASN A 166 20.62 -16.33 15.18
N GLY A 167 20.13 -16.21 13.94
CA GLY A 167 19.59 -17.34 13.19
C GLY A 167 18.13 -17.67 13.50
N VAL A 168 17.44 -16.86 14.32
CA VAL A 168 16.03 -17.10 14.69
C VAL A 168 15.13 -16.63 13.57
N ARG A 169 14.30 -17.56 13.05
CA ARG A 169 13.32 -17.26 12.01
C ARG A 169 12.15 -16.45 12.57
N SER A 170 11.77 -15.40 11.87
CA SER A 170 10.49 -14.72 12.05
C SER A 170 9.35 -15.74 11.96
N PRO A 171 8.30 -15.63 12.80
CA PRO A 171 7.08 -16.44 12.67
C PRO A 171 6.45 -16.34 11.28
N HIS A 172 6.72 -15.25 10.55
CA HIS A 172 6.25 -15.01 9.19
C HIS A 172 7.19 -15.53 8.08
N PHE A 173 8.24 -16.27 8.41
CA PHE A 173 9.13 -16.84 7.40
C PHE A 173 8.42 -17.92 6.58
N THR A 174 7.68 -18.79 7.25
CA THR A 174 7.08 -19.99 6.64
C THR A 174 5.83 -19.67 5.82
N ASP A 175 5.04 -18.66 6.19
CA ASP A 175 3.82 -18.27 5.46
C ASP A 175 4.11 -17.40 4.23
N GLN A 176 5.34 -16.89 4.08
CA GLN A 176 5.74 -16.05 2.94
C GLN A 176 6.67 -16.78 1.95
N TRP A 177 7.30 -17.88 2.34
CA TRP A 177 8.25 -18.60 1.48
C TRP A 177 7.60 -19.21 0.23
N SER A 178 6.40 -19.80 0.35
CA SER A 178 5.69 -20.34 -0.82
C SER A 178 5.23 -19.23 -1.77
N LEU A 179 4.81 -18.07 -1.23
CA LEU A 179 4.41 -16.90 -2.02
C LEU A 179 5.61 -16.35 -2.79
N HIS A 180 6.80 -16.32 -2.19
CA HIS A 180 8.02 -15.97 -2.91
C HIS A 180 8.26 -16.85 -4.13
N ILE A 181 8.31 -18.17 -3.91
CA ILE A 181 8.68 -19.13 -4.94
C ILE A 181 7.70 -19.03 -6.12
N SER A 182 6.44 -18.70 -5.84
CA SER A 182 5.38 -18.55 -6.83
C SER A 182 5.22 -17.12 -7.38
N TRP A 183 5.96 -16.14 -6.86
CA TRP A 183 5.73 -14.70 -7.12
C TRP A 183 4.27 -14.26 -6.90
N ASP A 184 3.65 -14.76 -5.83
CA ASP A 184 2.24 -14.54 -5.52
C ASP A 184 2.04 -13.44 -4.46
N LEU A 185 0.80 -12.94 -4.35
CA LEU A 185 0.44 -11.74 -3.60
C LEU A 185 -0.20 -12.07 -2.26
N LYS A 186 0.00 -11.18 -1.28
CA LYS A 186 -0.68 -11.26 0.02
C LYS A 186 -1.46 -9.98 0.27
N ASP A 187 -2.74 -10.13 0.58
CA ASP A 187 -3.59 -9.01 1.01
C ASP A 187 -3.00 -8.37 2.28
N GLN A 188 -3.00 -7.04 2.36
CA GLN A 188 -2.50 -6.23 3.48
C GLN A 188 -3.64 -5.74 4.38
N LEU A 189 -3.31 -4.91 5.37
CA LEU A 189 -4.24 -4.34 6.38
C LEU A 189 -5.49 -3.69 5.77
N PHE A 190 -5.45 -3.16 4.54
CA PHE A 190 -6.62 -2.58 3.85
C PHE A 190 -7.23 -3.52 2.79
N GLY A 191 -6.52 -4.56 2.36
CA GLY A 191 -7.06 -5.67 1.55
C GLY A 191 -7.97 -6.64 2.31
N ASP A 192 -7.74 -6.81 3.62
CA ASP A 192 -8.67 -7.54 4.51
C ASP A 192 -9.88 -6.68 4.94
N TYR A 193 -9.80 -5.35 4.75
CA TYR A 193 -10.82 -4.40 5.17
C TYR A 193 -10.76 -3.13 4.29
N PRO A 194 -11.61 -2.98 3.26
CA PRO A 194 -11.73 -1.70 2.59
C PRO A 194 -12.10 -0.64 3.64
N LEU A 195 -11.19 0.30 3.89
CA LEU A 195 -11.47 1.41 4.80
C LEU A 195 -12.26 2.50 4.06
N PRO A 196 -13.33 3.02 4.66
CA PRO A 196 -14.02 4.21 4.18
C PRO A 196 -13.06 5.38 3.96
N VAL A 197 -13.02 5.94 2.75
CA VAL A 197 -12.33 7.21 2.48
C VAL A 197 -13.23 8.36 2.94
N SER A 198 -13.12 8.77 4.20
CA SER A 198 -13.78 9.95 4.80
C SER A 198 -15.30 10.09 4.61
N ILE A 199 -16.01 10.04 5.72
CA ILE A 199 -17.48 10.03 5.83
C ILE A 199 -18.05 11.42 5.48
N GLU A 200 -18.66 11.56 4.31
CA GLU A 200 -19.79 12.49 4.22
C GLU A 200 -20.99 11.85 4.94
N PRO A 201 -21.68 12.55 5.86
CA PRO A 201 -22.84 11.99 6.53
C PRO A 201 -23.95 11.69 5.50
N GLY A 202 -24.14 10.41 5.17
CA GLY A 202 -25.27 9.97 4.32
C GLY A 202 -24.95 8.96 3.21
N ASN A 203 -23.67 8.75 2.86
CA ASN A 203 -23.30 7.69 1.90
C ASN A 203 -22.83 6.43 2.63
N GLU A 204 -23.71 5.44 2.76
CA GLU A 204 -23.33 4.09 3.18
C GLU A 204 -22.45 3.46 2.10
N ILE A 205 -21.21 3.10 2.44
CA ILE A 205 -20.29 2.45 1.51
C ILE A 205 -20.74 1.01 1.32
N VAL A 206 -21.10 0.70 0.07
CA VAL A 206 -21.52 -0.63 -0.36
C VAL A 206 -20.37 -1.32 -1.09
N PRO A 207 -19.95 -2.53 -0.68
CA PRO A 207 -18.92 -3.29 -1.38
C PRO A 207 -19.40 -3.71 -2.78
N GLU A 208 -18.50 -3.78 -3.76
CA GLU A 208 -18.85 -4.22 -5.12
C GLU A 208 -19.22 -5.71 -5.22
N ARG A 209 -18.71 -6.52 -4.28
CA ARG A 209 -18.93 -7.98 -4.25
C ARG A 209 -19.12 -8.47 -2.83
N THR A 210 -19.82 -9.60 -2.70
CA THR A 210 -19.93 -10.31 -1.42
C THR A 210 -18.55 -10.80 -1.00
N ALA A 211 -18.16 -10.54 0.24
CA ALA A 211 -16.87 -10.95 0.78
C ALA A 211 -17.00 -11.35 2.26
N LEU A 212 -16.24 -12.37 2.67
CA LEU A 212 -16.10 -12.79 4.07
C LEU A 212 -14.66 -12.56 4.49
N TYR A 213 -14.45 -11.80 5.57
CA TYR A 213 -13.13 -11.39 6.05
C TYR A 213 -12.64 -12.27 7.21
N GLN A 214 -11.34 -12.22 7.49
CA GLN A 214 -10.77 -12.96 8.60
C GLN A 214 -11.25 -12.37 9.94
N ASN A 215 -11.80 -13.20 10.81
CA ASN A 215 -12.21 -12.78 12.15
C ASN A 215 -11.03 -12.15 12.92
N TYR A 216 -11.29 -11.09 13.68
CA TYR A 216 -10.28 -10.41 14.50
C TYR A 216 -10.77 -10.16 15.94
N PRO A 217 -9.94 -10.46 16.96
CA PRO A 217 -8.63 -11.12 16.87
C PRO A 217 -8.73 -12.59 16.40
N ASN A 218 -7.63 -13.16 15.91
CA ASN A 218 -7.45 -14.60 15.65
C ASN A 218 -5.97 -14.98 15.82
N PRO A 219 -5.57 -15.78 16.82
CA PRO A 219 -6.42 -16.48 17.80
C PRO A 219 -7.21 -15.51 18.68
N PHE A 220 -8.34 -15.98 19.24
CA PHE A 220 -9.23 -15.14 20.06
C PHE A 220 -9.47 -15.73 21.46
N ASN A 221 -9.74 -14.85 22.43
CA ASN A 221 -10.10 -15.21 23.80
C ASN A 221 -11.01 -14.16 24.47
N PRO A 222 -12.23 -14.51 24.89
CA PRO A 222 -13.08 -15.54 24.33
C PRO A 222 -13.90 -15.02 23.14
N ALA A 223 -13.75 -13.73 22.79
CA ALA A 223 -14.56 -13.06 21.78
C ALA A 223 -13.75 -12.64 20.55
N THR A 224 -14.40 -12.65 19.39
CA THR A 224 -13.87 -12.19 18.10
C THR A 224 -14.97 -11.49 17.32
N THR A 225 -14.61 -10.71 16.31
CA THR A 225 -15.55 -10.07 15.39
C THR A 225 -15.37 -10.66 14.01
N ILE A 226 -16.47 -11.13 13.41
CA ILE A 226 -16.52 -11.61 12.03
C ILE A 226 -17.11 -10.50 11.18
N ARG A 227 -16.41 -10.11 10.12
CA ARG A 227 -16.84 -9.05 9.20
C ARG A 227 -17.13 -9.63 7.82
N PHE A 228 -18.14 -9.08 7.15
CA PHE A 228 -18.46 -9.41 5.77
C PHE A 228 -19.09 -8.22 5.05
N GLY A 229 -19.04 -8.24 3.72
CA GLY A 229 -19.63 -7.22 2.87
C GLY A 229 -20.73 -7.80 1.98
N LEU A 230 -21.80 -7.04 1.76
CA LEU A 230 -22.92 -7.39 0.87
C LEU A 230 -23.12 -6.27 -0.19
N PRO A 231 -23.06 -6.58 -1.49
CA PRO A 231 -23.27 -5.59 -2.55
C PRO A 231 -24.74 -5.20 -2.72
N GLN A 232 -25.65 -6.03 -2.24
CA GLN A 232 -27.08 -5.82 -2.30
C GLN A 232 -27.76 -6.47 -1.09
N THR A 233 -28.98 -6.03 -0.77
CA THR A 233 -29.80 -6.63 0.26
C THR A 233 -30.05 -8.10 -0.07
N THR A 234 -29.72 -9.01 0.85
CA THR A 234 -29.90 -10.45 0.65
C THR A 234 -30.08 -11.19 1.96
N LYS A 235 -30.69 -12.38 1.88
CA LYS A 235 -30.66 -13.35 2.97
C LYS A 235 -29.24 -13.83 3.21
N VAL A 236 -28.80 -13.70 4.46
CA VAL A 236 -27.47 -14.10 4.95
C VAL A 236 -27.62 -15.21 5.97
N ARG A 237 -26.74 -16.21 5.88
CA ARG A 237 -26.56 -17.21 6.93
C ARG A 237 -25.09 -17.30 7.34
N LEU A 238 -24.80 -17.00 8.60
CA LEU A 238 -23.47 -17.12 9.19
C LEU A 238 -23.49 -18.20 10.27
N GLU A 239 -22.76 -19.29 10.05
CA GLU A 239 -22.78 -20.49 10.88
C GLU A 239 -21.37 -20.85 11.35
N ILE A 240 -21.25 -21.38 12.57
CA ILE A 240 -19.99 -21.87 13.16
C ILE A 240 -19.98 -23.39 13.20
N TYR A 241 -18.85 -24.00 12.87
CA TYR A 241 -18.60 -25.43 12.81
C TYR A 241 -17.36 -25.82 13.61
N ASN A 242 -17.39 -27.01 14.22
CA ASN A 242 -16.20 -27.63 14.82
C ASN A 242 -15.42 -28.47 13.78
N LEU A 243 -14.32 -29.09 14.22
CA LEU A 243 -13.41 -29.87 13.37
C LEU A 243 -14.05 -31.06 12.65
N ILE A 244 -15.11 -31.64 13.21
CA ILE A 244 -15.82 -32.78 12.59
C ILE A 244 -16.97 -32.32 11.68
N GLY A 245 -17.12 -31.02 11.44
CA GLY A 245 -18.16 -30.46 10.59
C GLY A 245 -19.54 -30.33 11.25
N GLN A 246 -19.63 -30.52 12.56
CA GLN A 246 -20.86 -30.28 13.31
C GLN A 246 -21.05 -28.77 13.50
N ARG A 247 -22.25 -28.27 13.17
CA ARG A 247 -22.63 -26.89 13.44
C ARG A 247 -22.83 -26.69 14.94
N VAL A 248 -22.11 -25.73 15.51
CA VAL A 248 -22.13 -25.41 16.95
C VAL A 248 -22.83 -24.09 17.25
N ALA A 249 -22.96 -23.18 16.28
CA ALA A 249 -23.73 -21.95 16.42
C ALA A 249 -24.27 -21.43 15.08
N ILE A 250 -25.33 -20.64 15.13
CA ILE A 250 -25.82 -19.78 14.04
C ILE A 250 -25.76 -18.35 14.57
N LEU A 251 -24.99 -17.50 13.91
CA LEU A 251 -24.82 -16.09 14.33
C LEU A 251 -25.76 -15.14 13.58
N VAL A 252 -26.11 -15.48 12.34
CA VAL A 252 -27.02 -14.71 11.49
C VAL A 252 -27.85 -15.69 10.66
N ASP A 253 -29.16 -15.46 10.55
CA ASP A 253 -30.09 -16.16 9.65
C ASP A 253 -31.26 -15.25 9.26
N GLU A 254 -30.94 -14.11 8.64
CA GLU A 254 -31.92 -13.06 8.31
C GLU A 254 -31.57 -12.35 7.00
N GLU A 255 -32.47 -11.48 6.55
CA GLU A 255 -32.19 -10.56 5.43
C GLU A 255 -31.43 -9.34 5.95
N MET A 256 -30.28 -9.06 5.32
CA MET A 256 -29.42 -7.94 5.69
C MET A 256 -29.27 -6.99 4.51
N LYS A 257 -29.24 -5.68 4.80
CA LYS A 257 -29.09 -4.62 3.79
C LYS A 257 -27.71 -4.68 3.10
N ALA A 258 -27.61 -4.08 1.92
CA ALA A 258 -26.33 -3.80 1.28
C ALA A 258 -25.41 -3.01 2.25
N GLY A 259 -24.11 -3.29 2.23
CA GLY A 259 -23.12 -2.64 3.10
C GLY A 259 -22.18 -3.62 3.81
N PHE A 260 -21.34 -3.07 4.69
CA PHE A 260 -20.45 -3.84 5.55
C PHE A 260 -21.11 -4.15 6.89
N HIS A 261 -20.93 -5.39 7.34
CA HIS A 261 -21.53 -5.91 8.56
C HIS A 261 -20.46 -6.49 9.49
N GLU A 262 -20.68 -6.33 10.79
CA GLU A 262 -19.84 -6.87 11.85
C GLU A 262 -20.70 -7.69 12.82
N VAL A 263 -20.28 -8.94 13.06
CA VAL A 263 -20.97 -9.85 13.96
C VAL A 263 -19.99 -10.29 15.03
N LYS A 264 -20.31 -9.95 16.29
CA LYS A 264 -19.53 -10.40 17.44
C LYS A 264 -19.85 -11.86 17.72
N PHE A 265 -18.81 -12.64 17.94
CA PHE A 265 -18.90 -14.03 18.35
C PHE A 265 -18.20 -14.22 19.68
N ASP A 266 -18.89 -14.85 20.63
CA ASP A 266 -18.39 -15.16 21.97
C ASP A 266 -18.33 -16.68 22.14
N GLY A 267 -17.11 -17.20 22.24
CA GLY A 267 -16.81 -18.62 22.39
C GLY A 267 -16.61 -19.07 23.83
N ARG A 268 -17.05 -18.32 24.85
CA ARG A 268 -16.83 -18.66 26.28
C ARG A 268 -17.24 -20.08 26.65
N ASP A 269 -18.35 -20.58 26.09
CA ASP A 269 -18.88 -21.91 26.39
C ASP A 269 -18.30 -23.03 25.49
N MET A 270 -17.31 -22.70 24.65
CA MET A 270 -16.69 -23.63 23.72
C MET A 270 -15.29 -24.06 24.18
N ALA A 271 -14.85 -25.26 23.81
CA ALA A 271 -13.50 -25.73 24.12
C ALA A 271 -12.46 -24.96 23.30
N SER A 272 -11.25 -24.76 23.84
CA SER A 272 -10.12 -24.26 23.05
C SER A 272 -9.88 -25.18 21.85
N GLY A 273 -9.63 -24.61 20.68
CA GLY A 273 -9.46 -25.38 19.46
C GLY A 273 -9.81 -24.63 18.18
N MET A 274 -9.66 -25.33 17.07
CA MET A 274 -9.95 -24.80 15.75
C MET A 274 -11.44 -24.95 15.42
N TYR A 275 -12.00 -23.88 14.88
CA TYR A 275 -13.37 -23.80 14.40
C TYR A 275 -13.40 -23.22 12.99
N PHE A 276 -14.52 -23.38 12.31
CA PHE A 276 -14.76 -22.79 11.00
C PHE A 276 -16.04 -21.96 11.06
N TYR A 277 -16.05 -20.83 10.37
CA TYR A 277 -17.26 -20.07 10.14
C TYR A 277 -17.53 -19.99 8.65
N ARG A 278 -18.82 -20.12 8.29
CA ARG A 278 -19.28 -20.14 6.91
C ARG A 278 -20.34 -19.08 6.70
N LEU A 279 -20.10 -18.21 5.72
CA LEU A 279 -21.08 -17.25 5.23
C LEU A 279 -21.73 -17.81 3.97
N LYS A 280 -23.06 -17.80 3.93
CA LYS A 280 -23.85 -18.01 2.72
C LYS A 280 -24.70 -16.77 2.45
N ALA A 281 -24.59 -16.21 1.25
CA ALA A 281 -25.38 -15.08 0.79
C ALA A 281 -25.62 -15.23 -0.72
N GLN A 282 -26.87 -15.44 -1.15
CA GLN A 282 -27.19 -15.84 -2.53
C GLN A 282 -26.36 -17.06 -2.97
N ASP A 283 -25.61 -16.93 -4.07
CA ASP A 283 -24.71 -17.94 -4.62
C ASP A 283 -23.31 -17.92 -3.99
N PHE A 284 -23.01 -16.91 -3.16
CA PHE A 284 -21.73 -16.83 -2.46
C PHE A 284 -21.72 -17.75 -1.24
N ILE A 285 -20.77 -18.68 -1.21
CA ILE A 285 -20.45 -19.52 -0.04
C ILE A 285 -18.96 -19.42 0.22
N LYS A 286 -18.58 -18.96 1.40
CA LYS A 286 -17.18 -18.91 1.83
C LYS A 286 -17.04 -19.39 3.26
N THR A 287 -15.98 -20.17 3.50
CA THR A 287 -15.62 -20.68 4.82
C THR A 287 -14.23 -20.17 5.18
N LYS A 288 -14.03 -19.76 6.43
CA LYS A 288 -12.73 -19.41 7.01
C LYS A 288 -12.54 -20.11 8.35
N LYS A 289 -11.27 -20.31 8.74
CA LYS A 289 -10.89 -20.92 10.02
C LYS A 289 -10.65 -19.86 11.10
N MET A 290 -10.90 -20.22 12.35
CA MET A 290 -10.58 -19.42 13.54
C MET A 290 -10.07 -20.31 14.66
N LEU A 291 -9.25 -19.78 15.56
CA LEU A 291 -8.64 -20.49 16.67
C LEU A 291 -9.05 -19.85 18.01
N LEU A 292 -9.79 -20.58 18.83
CA LEU A 292 -10.12 -20.18 20.21
C LEU A 292 -9.01 -20.65 21.15
N MET A 293 -8.45 -19.72 21.93
CA MET A 293 -7.46 -20.01 22.96
C MET A 293 -7.96 -19.50 24.30
N LYS A 294 -8.25 -20.40 25.25
CA LYS A 294 -8.52 -20.05 26.64
C LYS A 294 -7.23 -19.93 27.44
#